data_AF-A0A7C2T3Q1-F1
#
_entry.id   AF-A0A7C2T3Q1-F1
#
_cell.length_a   1.000
_cell.length_b   1.000
_cell.length_c   1.000
_cell.angle_alpha   90.00
_cell.angle_beta   90.00
_cell.angle_gamma   90.00
#
_symmetry.space_group_name_H-M   'P 1'
#
loop_
_entity.id
_entity.type
_entity.pdbx_description
1 polymer ?
#
loop_
_entity_poly.entity_id
_entity_poly.type
_entity_poly.pdbx_seq_one_letter_code
_entity_poly.pdbx_strand_id
1 'polypeptide(L)' 'EPQARRLIAYLGLSWEDACLAFHEREGAVATASAVQVREKAHTRSIGRWRRYERSLSPLRNALSAAGVVL' A
#
# COMPACT_ATOMS: atom_id res chain seq x y z
N GLU A 1 -1.69 11.74 -4.27
CA GLU A 1 -1.75 12.29 -5.64
C GLU A 1 -0.42 12.32 -6.40
N PRO A 2 0.71 12.87 -5.89
CA PRO A 2 1.88 13.13 -6.73
C PRO A 2 2.53 11.86 -7.30
N GLN A 3 2.41 10.73 -6.60
CA GLN A 3 3.00 9.47 -7.05
C GLN A 3 2.27 8.86 -8.24
N ALA A 4 0.93 8.97 -8.30
CA ALA A 4 0.16 8.48 -9.44
C ALA A 4 0.51 9.24 -10.71
N ARG A 5 0.57 10.58 -10.65
CA ARG A 5 0.99 11.42 -11.79
C ARG A 5 2.42 11.11 -12.25
N ARG A 6 3.36 10.94 -11.32
CA ARG A 6 4.75 10.55 -11.64
C ARG A 6 4.81 9.19 -12.34
N LEU A 7 4.04 8.22 -11.87
CA LEU A 7 3.98 6.88 -12.48
C LEU A 7 3.45 6.95 -13.92
N ILE A 8 2.33 7.64 -14.14
CA ILE A 8 1.72 7.81 -15.46
C ILE A 8 2.68 8.52 -16.43
N ALA A 9 3.32 9.60 -15.97
CA ALA A 9 4.31 10.32 -16.78
C ALA A 9 5.55 9.47 -17.10
N TYR A 10 6.04 8.69 -16.14
CA TYR A 10 7.16 7.77 -16.36
C TYR A 10 6.84 6.72 -17.43
N LEU A 11 5.61 6.26 -17.49
CA LEU A 11 5.13 5.32 -18.51
C LEU A 11 4.86 5.98 -19.87
N GLY A 12 5.02 7.32 -19.99
CA GLY A 12 4.73 8.06 -21.21
C GLY A 12 3.24 8.11 -21.57
N LEU A 13 2.35 7.87 -20.59
CA LEU A 13 0.91 7.86 -20.78
C LEU A 13 0.30 9.24 -20.47
N SER A 14 -0.82 9.54 -21.13
CA SER A 14 -1.62 10.73 -20.82
C SER A 14 -2.30 10.59 -19.45
N TRP A 15 -2.44 11.72 -18.73
CA TRP A 15 -3.13 11.72 -17.45
C TRP A 15 -4.65 11.64 -17.60
N GLU A 16 -5.28 10.84 -16.75
CA GLU A 16 -6.74 10.75 -16.59
C GLU A 16 -7.11 10.86 -15.11
N ASP A 17 -8.09 11.69 -14.77
CA ASP A 17 -8.55 11.87 -13.38
C ASP A 17 -9.15 10.60 -12.78
N ALA A 18 -9.60 9.66 -13.62
CA ALA A 18 -10.01 8.32 -13.23
C ALA A 18 -8.93 7.56 -12.42
N CYS A 19 -7.65 7.91 -12.60
CA CYS A 19 -6.54 7.37 -11.78
C CYS A 19 -6.70 7.68 -10.28
N LEU A 20 -7.46 8.71 -9.91
CA LEU A 20 -7.77 9.05 -8.51
C LEU A 20 -9.12 8.47 -8.05
N ALA A 21 -10.01 8.16 -9.00
CA ALA A 21 -11.33 7.58 -8.78
C ALA A 21 -11.37 6.05 -8.87
N PHE A 22 -10.23 5.36 -8.68
CA PHE A 22 -10.12 3.90 -8.83
C PHE A 22 -11.13 3.08 -8.00
N HIS A 23 -11.57 3.64 -6.87
CA HIS A 23 -12.53 3.03 -5.94
C HIS A 23 -13.98 3.04 -6.46
N GLU A 24 -14.28 3.81 -7.49
CA GLU A 24 -15.61 3.90 -8.14
C GLU A 24 -15.80 2.83 -9.22
N ARG A 25 -14.74 2.07 -9.56
CA ARG A 25 -14.78 1.08 -10.62
C ARG A 25 -15.62 -0.14 -10.24
N GLU A 26 -16.58 -0.52 -11.10
CA GLU A 26 -17.58 -1.56 -10.80
C GLU A 26 -17.08 -3.02 -10.91
N GLY A 27 -15.85 -3.24 -11.39
CA GLY A 27 -15.30 -4.59 -11.62
C GLY A 27 -15.07 -5.42 -10.35
N ALA A 28 -15.25 -6.74 -10.46
CA ALA A 28 -14.96 -7.67 -9.36
C ALA A 28 -13.45 -7.74 -9.05
N VAL A 29 -13.11 -7.82 -7.76
CA VAL A 29 -11.74 -8.04 -7.28
C VAL A 29 -11.72 -9.35 -6.51
N ALA A 30 -11.09 -10.38 -7.06
CA ALA A 30 -11.03 -11.72 -6.47
C ALA A 30 -9.74 -11.93 -5.65
N THR A 31 -9.39 -10.99 -4.78
CA THR A 31 -8.21 -11.08 -3.91
C THR A 31 -8.57 -10.82 -2.45
N ALA A 32 -7.72 -11.25 -1.52
CA ALA A 32 -7.90 -11.01 -0.08
C ALA A 32 -7.98 -9.51 0.29
N SER A 33 -7.54 -8.63 -0.61
CA SER A 33 -7.60 -7.17 -0.44
C SER A 33 -8.84 -6.52 -1.07
N ALA A 34 -9.84 -7.27 -1.54
CA ALA A 34 -11.00 -6.75 -2.27
C ALA A 34 -11.69 -5.56 -1.58
N VAL A 35 -11.95 -5.67 -0.27
CA VAL A 35 -12.55 -4.59 0.52
C VAL A 35 -11.61 -3.38 0.62
N GLN A 36 -10.30 -3.62 0.76
CA GLN A 36 -9.30 -2.55 0.92
C GLN A 36 -9.10 -1.74 -0.37
N VAL A 37 -9.09 -2.39 -1.53
CA VAL A 37 -8.88 -1.71 -2.82
C VAL A 37 -10.10 -0.94 -3.31
N ARG A 38 -11.28 -1.23 -2.74
CA ARG A 38 -12.53 -0.51 -3.00
C ARG A 38 -12.70 0.74 -2.14
N GLU A 39 -11.73 1.03 -1.27
CA GLU A 39 -11.73 2.27 -0.51
C GLU A 39 -10.82 3.33 -1.14
N LYS A 40 -11.13 4.60 -0.86
CA LYS A 40 -10.23 5.71 -1.18
C LYS A 40 -8.86 5.49 -0.54
N ALA A 41 -7.82 5.94 -1.24
CA ALA A 41 -6.45 5.90 -0.72
C ALA A 41 -6.38 6.63 0.63
N HIS A 42 -5.88 5.92 1.65
CA HIS A 42 -5.89 6.40 3.03
C HIS A 42 -4.61 5.99 3.77
N THR A 43 -4.28 6.68 4.86
CA THR A 43 -3.10 6.41 5.68
C THR A 43 -3.37 5.53 6.90
N ARG A 44 -4.62 5.12 7.17
CA ARG A 44 -4.99 4.33 8.38
C ARG A 44 -4.28 2.98 8.53
N SER A 45 -3.67 2.47 7.47
CA SER A 45 -2.88 1.23 7.51
C SER A 45 -1.44 1.45 7.98
N ILE A 46 -0.94 2.67 7.87
CA ILE A 46 0.43 3.02 8.23
C ILE A 46 0.60 2.82 9.73
N GLY A 47 1.62 2.05 10.11
CA GLY A 47 1.95 1.80 11.51
C GLY A 47 1.05 0.81 12.25
N ARG A 48 0.04 0.17 11.61
CA ARG A 48 -0.79 -0.85 12.30
C ARG A 48 0.02 -2.00 12.90
N TRP A 49 1.16 -2.34 12.30
CA TRP A 49 2.06 -3.37 12.81
C TRP A 49 2.55 -3.08 14.23
N ARG A 50 2.61 -1.80 14.65
CA ARG A 50 3.07 -1.38 15.99
C ARG A 50 2.22 -1.98 17.12
N ARG A 51 0.96 -2.32 16.85
CA ARG A 51 0.10 -3.05 17.81
C ARG A 51 0.70 -4.41 18.21
N TYR A 52 1.51 -4.99 17.34
CA TYR A 52 2.17 -6.27 17.52
C TYR A 52 3.68 -6.13 17.77
N GLU A 53 4.19 -4.91 17.95
CA GLU A 53 5.63 -4.65 18.08
C GLU A 53 6.30 -5.49 19.18
N ARG A 54 5.62 -5.63 20.32
CA ARG A 54 6.11 -6.48 21.43
C ARG A 54 6.23 -7.94 21.00
N SER A 55 5.20 -8.49 20.38
CA SER A 55 5.20 -9.86 19.87
C SER A 55 6.18 -10.09 18.73
N LEU A 56 6.48 -9.05 17.93
CA LEU A 56 7.42 -9.10 16.81
C LEU A 56 8.87 -8.88 17.23
N SER A 57 9.14 -8.54 18.49
CA SER A 57 10.50 -8.25 18.97
C SER A 57 11.51 -9.40 18.74
N PRO A 58 11.15 -10.68 18.94
CA PRO A 58 12.06 -11.78 18.63
C PRO A 58 12.43 -11.84 17.14
N LEU A 59 11.45 -11.65 16.26
CA LEU A 59 11.67 -11.62 14.80
C LEU A 59 12.56 -10.44 14.39
N ARG A 60 12.31 -9.26 14.94
CA ARG A 60 13.12 -8.05 14.71
C ARG A 60 14.59 -8.29 15.06
N ASN A 61 14.84 -8.92 16.20
CA ASN A 61 16.19 -9.24 16.65
C ASN A 61 16.86 -10.26 15.70
N ALA A 62 16.13 -11.30 15.29
CA ALA A 62 16.64 -12.31 14.36
C ALA A 62 17.01 -11.71 12.99
N LEU A 63 16.15 -10.85 12.44
CA LEU A 63 16.41 -10.14 11.18
C LEU A 63 17.62 -9.20 11.29
N SER A 64 17.76 -8.48 12.41
CA SER A 64 18.91 -7.61 12.66
C SER A 64 20.22 -8.41 12.75
N ALA A 65 20.20 -9.58 13.42
CA ALA A 65 21.35 -10.47 13.50
C ALA A 65 21.74 -11.06 12.13
N ALA A 66 20.79 -11.22 11.22
CA ALA A 66 21.01 -11.62 9.84
C ALA A 66 21.49 -10.47 8.92
N GLY A 67 21.70 -9.26 9.47
CA GLY A 67 22.16 -8.10 8.71
C GLY A 67 21.06 -7.36 7.95
N VAL A 68 19.79 -7.68 8.20
CA VAL A 68 18.66 -6.92 7.63
C VAL A 68 18.48 -5.65 8.44
N VAL A 69 18.74 -4.50 7.82
CA VAL A 69 18.50 -3.18 8.42
C VAL A 69 16.99 -2.92 8.47
N LEU A 70 16.46 -2.72 9.68
CA LEU A 70 15.03 -2.48 9.96
C LEU A 70 14.75 -1.02 10.33
#